data_AF-A0A078FML3-F1
#
_entry.id   AF-A0A078FML3-F1
#
_cell.length_a   1.000
_cell.length_b   1.000
_cell.length_c   1.000
_cell.angle_alpha   90.00
_cell.angle_beta   90.00
_cell.angle_gamma   90.00
#
_symmetry.space_group_name_H-M   'P 1'
#
loop_
_entity.id
_entity.type
_entity.pdbx_description
1 polymer ?
#
loop_
_entity_poly.entity_id
_entity_poly.type
_entity_poly.pdbx_seq_one_letter_code
_entity_poly.pdbx_strand_id
1 'polypeptide(L)' 'MEEDRVFPTVHSTVFKESESLEGKCDKIEGYDFNQGVNYPKLLRSMLTTGFQASNLGEAIDIVNQMLEWRLADEATV' A
#
# COMPACT_ATOMS: atom_id res chain seq x y z
N MET A 1 -7.64 -20.83 -39.11
CA MET A 1 -8.96 -20.80 -38.42
C MET A 1 -8.84 -20.78 -36.90
N GLU A 2 -7.80 -21.37 -36.29
CA GLU A 2 -7.57 -21.29 -34.84
C GLU A 2 -6.74 -20.05 -34.45
N GLU A 3 -5.70 -19.71 -35.21
CA GLU A 3 -4.89 -18.48 -35.00
C GLU A 3 -5.71 -17.17 -35.09
N ASP A 4 -6.72 -17.10 -35.97
CA ASP A 4 -7.57 -15.91 -36.13
C ASP A 4 -8.42 -15.58 -34.89
N ARG A 5 -8.65 -16.56 -34.00
CA ARG A 5 -9.40 -16.34 -32.74
C ARG A 5 -8.47 -16.02 -31.57
N VAL A 6 -7.23 -16.50 -31.60
CA VAL A 6 -6.28 -16.30 -30.49
C VAL A 6 -5.95 -14.83 -30.30
N PHE A 7 -5.69 -14.09 -31.39
CA PHE A 7 -5.31 -12.67 -31.29
C PHE A 7 -6.41 -11.79 -30.67
N PRO A 8 -7.68 -11.83 -31.13
CA PRO A 8 -8.77 -11.09 -30.48
C PRO A 8 -8.96 -11.46 -29.00
N THR A 9 -8.81 -12.75 -28.65
CA THR A 9 -8.97 -13.23 -27.28
C THR A 9 -7.83 -12.79 -26.36
N VAL A 10 -6.57 -12.88 -26.80
CA VAL A 10 -5.42 -12.38 -26.04
C VAL A 10 -5.51 -10.88 -25.89
N HIS A 11 -5.92 -10.16 -26.95
CA HIS A 11 -6.12 -8.72 -26.88
C HIS A 11 -7.17 -8.34 -25.83
N SER A 12 -8.36 -8.93 -25.86
CA SER A 12 -9.40 -8.61 -24.87
C SER A 12 -9.04 -9.03 -23.44
N THR A 13 -8.19 -10.07 -23.27
CA THR A 13 -7.73 -10.52 -21.96
C THR A 13 -6.68 -9.59 -21.35
N VAL A 14 -5.71 -9.12 -22.15
CA VAL A 14 -4.61 -8.27 -21.68
C VAL A 14 -5.04 -6.80 -21.55
N PHE A 15 -5.89 -6.31 -22.46
CA PHE A 15 -6.34 -4.92 -22.49
C PHE A 15 -7.70 -4.71 -21.84
N LYS A 16 -7.99 -5.46 -20.77
CA LYS A 16 -9.20 -5.25 -19.98
C LYS A 16 -9.11 -3.89 -19.26
N GLU A 17 -10.15 -3.09 -19.38
CA GLU A 17 -10.23 -1.80 -18.68
C GLU A 17 -10.19 -1.99 -17.16
N SER A 18 -9.44 -1.11 -16.49
CA SER A 18 -9.35 -1.05 -15.02
C SER A 18 -10.25 0.05 -14.47
N GLU A 19 -10.76 -0.15 -13.26
CA GLU A 19 -11.43 0.90 -12.50
C GLU A 19 -10.43 1.87 -11.88
N SER A 20 -10.88 3.11 -11.62
CA SER A 20 -10.04 4.09 -10.90
C SER A 20 -10.03 3.82 -9.39
N LEU A 21 -8.82 3.86 -8.82
CA LEU A 21 -8.54 3.79 -7.39
C LEU A 21 -8.07 5.14 -6.81
N GLU A 22 -8.24 6.23 -7.56
CA GLU A 22 -7.80 7.55 -7.12
C GLU A 22 -8.47 7.97 -5.80
N GLY A 23 -7.66 8.34 -4.82
CA GLY A 23 -8.10 8.68 -3.46
C GLY A 23 -8.52 7.50 -2.59
N LYS A 24 -8.47 6.25 -3.07
CA LYS A 24 -8.84 5.05 -2.29
C LYS A 24 -7.64 4.34 -1.67
N CYS A 25 -6.48 4.44 -2.30
CA CYS A 25 -5.28 3.72 -1.89
C CYS A 25 -4.07 4.65 -1.94
N ASP A 26 -3.17 4.49 -0.97
CA ASP A 26 -1.87 5.15 -1.03
C ASP A 26 -1.06 4.60 -2.20
N LYS A 27 -0.35 5.51 -2.88
CA LYS A 27 0.55 5.14 -3.97
C LYS A 27 1.79 4.47 -3.41
N ILE A 28 2.24 3.41 -4.08
CA ILE A 28 3.52 2.78 -3.75
C ILE A 28 4.66 3.74 -4.11
N GLU A 29 5.40 4.16 -3.09
CA GLU A 29 6.52 5.09 -3.18
C GLU A 29 7.49 4.84 -2.02
N GLY A 30 8.77 4.65 -2.35
CA GLY A 30 9.85 4.48 -1.36
C GLY A 30 10.44 5.82 -0.91
N TYR A 31 11.35 5.77 0.06
CA TYR A 31 12.05 6.96 0.53
C TYR A 31 12.97 7.55 -0.55
N ASP A 32 12.84 8.85 -0.81
CA ASP A 32 13.73 9.59 -1.70
C ASP A 32 15.02 10.03 -0.98
N PHE A 33 16.11 9.32 -1.23
CA PHE A 33 17.44 9.63 -0.67
C PHE A 33 18.05 10.94 -1.19
N ASN A 34 17.50 11.57 -2.24
CA ASN A 34 17.89 12.93 -2.62
C ASN A 34 17.53 13.96 -1.53
N GLN A 35 16.64 13.60 -0.59
CA GLN A 35 16.32 14.40 0.61
C GLN A 35 17.32 14.17 1.77
N GLY A 36 18.43 13.48 1.52
CA GLY A 36 19.44 13.11 2.51
C GLY A 36 19.10 11.81 3.25
N VAL A 37 19.73 11.59 4.41
CA VAL A 37 19.46 10.43 5.27
C VAL A 37 18.65 10.89 6.48
N ASN A 38 17.32 10.75 6.38
CA ASN A 38 16.39 11.06 7.46
C ASN A 38 15.69 9.79 7.95
N TYR A 39 16.15 9.23 9.07
CA TYR A 39 15.61 7.97 9.60
C TYR A 39 14.11 8.00 9.92
N PRO A 40 13.55 9.06 10.56
CA PRO A 40 12.10 9.14 10.76
C PRO A 40 11.31 9.05 9.45
N LYS A 41 11.74 9.78 8.40
CA LYS A 41 11.07 9.74 7.09
C LYS A 41 11.27 8.40 6.38
N LEU A 42 12.46 7.81 6.48
CA LEU A 42 12.77 6.49 5.92
C LEU A 42 11.92 5.39 6.56
N LEU A 43 11.77 5.40 7.88
CA LEU A 43 10.92 4.44 8.58
C LEU A 43 9.44 4.68 8.25
N ARG A 44 9.02 5.96 8.14
CA ARG A 44 7.65 6.29 7.74
C ARG A 44 7.31 5.84 6.32
N SER A 45 8.25 5.89 5.37
CA SER A 45 8.00 5.44 4.00
C SER A 45 7.76 3.94 3.89
N MET A 46 8.03 3.16 4.94
CA MET A 46 7.79 1.72 4.95
C MET A 46 6.30 1.39 4.68
N LEU A 47 5.37 2.23 5.15
CA LEU A 47 3.94 2.13 4.87
C LEU A 47 3.63 2.06 3.36
N THR A 48 4.34 2.85 2.55
CA THR A 48 4.14 2.96 1.09
C THR A 48 5.17 2.19 0.27
N THR A 49 6.10 1.46 0.91
CA THR A 49 7.17 0.73 0.20
C THR A 49 6.71 -0.63 -0.34
N GLY A 50 5.75 -1.28 0.32
CA GLY A 50 5.18 -2.56 -0.11
C GLY A 50 5.81 -3.79 0.57
N PHE A 51 5.19 -4.96 0.35
CA PHE A 51 5.61 -6.24 0.93
C PHE A 51 5.76 -6.19 2.46
N GLN A 52 6.86 -6.71 3.01
CA GLN A 52 7.11 -6.70 4.45
C GLN A 52 7.42 -5.32 5.01
N ALA A 53 7.81 -4.35 4.17
CA ALA A 53 7.99 -2.98 4.62
C ALA A 53 6.66 -2.38 5.08
N SER A 54 5.58 -2.57 4.30
CA SER A 54 4.25 -2.10 4.70
C SER A 54 3.79 -2.74 6.00
N ASN A 55 3.97 -4.07 6.15
CA ASN A 55 3.67 -4.76 7.40
C ASN A 55 4.45 -4.19 8.60
N LEU A 56 5.73 -3.83 8.42
CA LEU A 56 6.53 -3.20 9.47
C LEU A 56 6.02 -1.79 9.82
N GLY A 57 5.68 -0.98 8.81
CA GLY A 57 5.07 0.33 9.02
C GLY A 57 3.76 0.24 9.81
N GLU A 58 2.88 -0.67 9.41
CA GLU A 58 1.61 -0.94 10.10
C GLU A 58 1.84 -1.41 11.55
N ALA A 59 2.81 -2.30 11.78
CA ALA A 59 3.15 -2.76 13.12
C ALA A 59 3.61 -1.61 14.03
N ILE A 60 4.38 -0.66 13.50
CA ILE A 60 4.80 0.54 14.25
C ILE A 60 3.57 1.37 14.65
N ASP A 61 2.65 1.61 13.71
CA ASP A 61 1.43 2.38 13.98
C ASP A 61 0.52 1.69 15.01
N ILE A 62 0.37 0.37 14.91
CA ILE A 62 -0.41 -0.43 15.87
C ILE A 62 0.22 -0.35 17.27
N VAL A 63 1.54 -0.50 17.39
CA VAL A 63 2.22 -0.39 18.69
C VAL A 63 2.07 1.01 19.28
N ASN A 64 2.15 2.06 18.47
CA ASN A 64 1.89 3.42 18.95
C ASN A 64 0.45 3.58 19.45
N GLN A 65 -0.54 3.02 18.74
CA GLN A 65 -1.94 3.00 19.21
C GLN A 65 -2.08 2.27 20.54
N MET A 66 -1.40 1.13 20.73
CA MET A 66 -1.39 0.40 22.01
C MET A 66 -0.79 1.24 23.15
N LEU A 67 0.22 2.06 22.87
CA LEU A 67 0.86 2.94 23.86
C LEU A 67 0.00 4.16 24.20
N GLU A 68 -0.77 4.67 23.22
CA GLU A 68 -1.67 5.81 23.40
C GLU A 68 -2.97 5.42 24.11
N TRP A 69 -3.40 4.18 23.93
CA TRP A 69 -4.65 3.65 24.46
C TRP A 69 -4.73 3.70 25.99
N ARG A 70 -5.93 3.99 26.49
CA ARG A 70 -6.29 3.98 27.91
C ARG A 70 -7.57 3.19 28.12
N LEU A 71 -7.75 2.64 29.32
CA LEU A 71 -8.98 1.93 29.72
C LEU A 71 -10.26 2.76 29.52
N ALA A 72 -10.17 4.09 29.61
CA ALA A 72 -11.32 4.99 29.39
C ALA A 72 -11.76 5.09 27.92
N ASP A 73 -10.91 4.65 26.98
CA ASP A 73 -11.20 4.64 25.55
C ASP A 73 -12.01 3.40 25.13
N GLU A 74 -12.17 2.42 26.03
CA GLU A 74 -13.05 1.28 25.82
C GLU A 74 -14.52 1.70 25.94
N ALA A 75 -15.32 1.38 24.91
CA ALA A 75 -16.76 1.54 24.99
C ALA A 75 -17.33 0.57 26.04
N THR A 76 -17.85 1.11 27.14
CA THR A 76 -18.61 0.32 28.13
C THR A 76 -19.92 -0.13 27.50
N VAL A 77 -20.11 -1.45 27.43
CA VAL A 77 -21.39 -2.09 27.03
C VAL A 77 -22.50 -1.72 28.01
#